data_AF-A0A950AML2-F1
#
_entry.id   AF-A0A950AML2-F1
#
_cell.length_a   1.000
_cell.length_b   1.000
_cell.length_c   1.000
_cell.angle_alpha   90.00
_cell.angle_beta   90.00
_cell.angle_gamma   90.00
#
_symmetry.space_group_name_H-M   'P 1'
#
loop_
_entity.id
_entity.type
_entity.pdbx_description
1 polymer ?
#
loop_
_entity_poly.entity_id
_entity_poly.type
_entity_poly.pdbx_seq_one_letter_code
_entity_poly.pdbx_strand_id
1 'polypeptide(L)' 'MLSDFDLHLFNEGAHDRLYEKLGAHPLKLNGSSGTHFATWAPNAREVSVIGDFNGWNPRTNPLSRRASGVWSGF' A
#
# COMPACT_ATOMS: atom_id res chain seq x y z
N MET A 1 8.74 3.24 0.40
CA MET A 1 7.80 3.02 -0.72
C MET A 1 8.08 1.66 -1.33
N LEU A 2 7.05 0.94 -1.79
CA LEU A 2 7.21 -0.35 -2.48
C LEU A 2 7.86 -0.12 -3.85
N SER A 3 9.04 -0.69 -4.07
CA SER A 3 9.80 -0.58 -5.32
C SER A 3 9.47 -1.72 -6.29
N ASP A 4 9.88 -1.57 -7.56
CA ASP A 4 9.73 -2.63 -8.56
C ASP A 4 10.53 -3.90 -8.19
N PHE A 5 11.67 -3.74 -7.51
CA PHE A 5 12.44 -4.87 -7.00
C PHE A 5 11.72 -5.60 -5.87
N ASP A 6 11.07 -4.86 -4.96
CA ASP A 6 10.23 -5.47 -3.92
C ASP A 6 9.06 -6.27 -4.56
N LEU A 7 8.44 -5.73 -5.63
CA LEU A 7 7.37 -6.41 -6.37
C LEU A 7 7.86 -7.65 -7.11
N HIS A 8 9.08 -7.61 -7.64
CA HIS A 8 9.70 -8.76 -8.29
C HIS A 8 9.94 -9.90 -7.29
N LEU A 9 10.60 -9.62 -6.16
CA LEU A 9 10.81 -10.62 -5.10
C LEU A 9 9.49 -11.12 -4.51
N PHE A 10 8.48 -10.26 -4.41
CA PHE A 10 7.13 -10.64 -3.98
C PHE A 10 6.52 -11.68 -4.93
N ASN A 11 6.63 -11.48 -6.24
CA ASN A 11 6.10 -12.43 -7.24
C ASN A 11 6.81 -13.79 -7.20
N GLU A 12 8.10 -13.80 -6.87
CA GLU A 12 8.88 -15.02 -6.74
C GLU A 12 8.69 -15.71 -5.39
N GLY A 13 7.98 -15.08 -4.44
CA GLY A 13 7.84 -15.59 -3.08
C GLY A 13 9.14 -15.55 -2.27
N ALA A 14 10.11 -14.72 -2.70
CA ALA A 14 11.47 -14.65 -2.15
C ALA A 14 11.71 -13.39 -1.28
N HIS A 15 10.66 -12.62 -0.99
CA HIS A 15 10.79 -11.37 -0.23
C HIS A 15 10.68 -11.60 1.29
N ASP A 16 11.79 -11.96 1.95
CA ASP A 16 11.81 -12.30 3.39
C ASP A 16 11.37 -11.15 4.32
N ARG A 17 11.57 -9.91 3.87
CA ARG A 17 11.21 -8.67 4.60
C ARG A 17 9.99 -7.96 4.03
N LEU A 18 9.07 -8.69 3.39
CA LEU A 18 7.88 -8.11 2.78
C LEU A 18 7.01 -7.31 3.78
N TYR A 19 7.04 -7.68 5.05
CA TYR A 19 6.33 -7.00 6.14
C TYR A 19 6.79 -5.54 6.35
N GLU A 20 7.96 -5.14 5.86
CA GLU A 20 8.43 -3.75 5.90
C GLU A 20 7.82 -2.90 4.78
N LYS A 21 7.15 -3.55 3.83
CA LYS A 21 6.60 -2.91 2.63
C LYS A 21 5.08 -2.97 2.59
N LEU A 22 4.50 -4.15 2.89
CA LEU A 22 3.06 -4.35 3.07
C LEU A 22 2.63 -3.93 4.47
N GLY A 23 1.36 -3.55 4.61
CA GLY A 23 0.80 -3.02 5.85
C GLY A 23 0.80 -1.50 5.90
N ALA A 24 0.81 -0.95 7.11
CA ALA A 24 0.76 0.48 7.38
C ALA A 24 2.08 0.94 8.01
N HIS A 25 2.81 1.82 7.33
CA HIS A 25 4.14 2.27 7.73
C HIS A 25 4.20 3.79 7.78
N PRO A 26 4.35 4.41 8.97
CA PRO A 26 4.59 5.83 9.08
C PRO A 26 5.84 6.24 8.33
N LEU A 27 5.77 7.28 7.50
CA LEU A 27 6.93 7.81 6.79
C LEU A 27 6.80 9.30 6.51
N LYS A 28 7.91 9.91 6.11
CA LYS A 28 7.98 11.31 5.66
C LYS A 28 8.22 11.34 4.15
N LEU A 29 7.29 11.92 3.41
CA LEU A 29 7.37 12.07 1.95
C LEU A 29 7.33 13.56 1.60
N ASN A 30 8.35 14.05 0.89
CA ASN A 30 8.44 15.45 0.43
C ASN A 30 8.18 16.50 1.53
N GLY A 31 8.64 16.22 2.76
CA GLY A 31 8.44 17.11 3.90
C GLY A 31 7.17 16.84 4.72
N SER A 32 6.20 16.11 4.17
CA SER A 32 4.94 15.75 4.82
C SER A 32 5.05 14.42 5.57
N SER A 33 4.64 14.38 6.84
CA SER A 33 4.49 13.13 7.60
C SER A 33 3.13 12.49 7.29
N GLY A 34 3.11 11.17 7.12
CA GLY A 34 1.90 10.41 6.83
C GLY A 34 2.16 8.91 6.98
N THR A 35 1.25 8.09 6.46
CA THR A 35 1.36 6.63 6.54
C THR A 35 1.23 6.03 5.16
N HIS A 36 2.22 5.26 4.73
CA HIS A 36 2.10 4.48 3.52
C HIS A 36 1.36 3.18 3.81
N PHE A 37 0.28 2.94 3.07
CA PHE A 37 -0.50 1.73 3.12
C PHE A 37 -0.19 0.88 1.89
N ALA A 38 -0.01 -0.43 2.09
CA ALA A 38 0.01 -1.39 1.00
C ALA A 38 -0.66 -2.72 1.38
N THR A 39 -1.45 -3.28 0.47
CA THR A 39 -2.13 -4.56 0.66
C THR A 39 -2.17 -5.36 -0.63
N TRP A 40 -2.12 -6.68 -0.53
CA TRP A 40 -2.26 -7.56 -1.68
C TRP A 40 -3.73 -7.97 -1.84
N ALA A 41 -4.34 -7.56 -2.95
CA ALA A 41 -5.73 -7.85 -3.26
C ALA A 41 -5.91 -7.92 -4.80
N PRO A 42 -5.35 -8.94 -5.46
CA PRO A 42 -5.16 -8.95 -6.91
C PRO A 42 -6.46 -8.91 -7.72
N ASN A 43 -7.51 -9.47 -7.14
CA ASN A 43 -8.85 -9.60 -7.73
C ASN A 43 -9.81 -8.49 -7.28
N ALA A 44 -9.38 -7.56 -6.42
CA ALA A 44 -10.23 -6.44 -6.01
C ALA A 44 -10.48 -5.50 -7.19
N ARG A 45 -11.69 -4.93 -7.25
CA ARG A 45 -12.01 -3.86 -8.21
C ARG A 45 -11.46 -2.50 -7.77
N GLU A 46 -11.51 -2.24 -6.46
CA GLU A 46 -11.07 -1.00 -5.82
C GLU A 46 -10.68 -1.32 -4.38
N VAL A 47 -9.72 -0.57 -3.84
CA VAL A 47 -9.31 -0.65 -2.44
C VAL A 47 -9.16 0.78 -1.92
N SER A 48 -9.73 1.07 -0.76
CA SER A 48 -9.59 2.35 -0.06
C SER A 48 -9.19 2.13 1.39
N VAL A 49 -8.47 3.10 1.97
CA VAL A 49 -8.20 3.12 3.41
C VAL A 49 -9.32 3.90 4.09
N ILE A 50 -9.93 3.31 5.11
CA ILE A 50 -10.97 3.96 5.92
C ILE A 50 -10.54 3.99 7.38
N GLY A 51 -10.89 5.06 8.07
CA GLY A 51 -10.60 5.23 9.49
C GLY A 51 -11.21 6.50 10.06
N ASP A 52 -10.93 6.75 11.33
CA ASP A 52 -11.32 7.98 12.01
C ASP A 52 -10.87 9.25 11.27
N PHE A 53 -9.65 9.26 10.72
CA PHE A 53 -9.04 10.37 10.00
C PHE A 53 -9.81 10.83 8.76
N ASN A 54 -10.69 10.00 8.20
CA ASN A 54 -11.53 10.35 7.05
C ASN A 54 -13.03 10.18 7.32
N GLY A 55 -13.43 10.14 8.59
CA GLY A 55 -14.82 9.95 8.98
C GLY A 55 -15.40 8.64 8.46
N TRP A 56 -14.56 7.61 8.30
CA TRP A 56 -14.93 6.31 7.75
C TRP A 56 -15.49 6.37 6.32
N ASN A 57 -15.15 7.41 5.55
CA ASN A 57 -15.63 7.58 4.18
C ASN A 57 -14.75 6.80 3.18
N PRO A 58 -15.29 5.81 2.45
CA PRO A 58 -14.50 5.00 1.51
C PRO A 58 -14.04 5.74 0.25
N ARG A 59 -14.55 6.94 -0.03
CA ARG A 59 -14.26 7.68 -1.28
C ARG A 59 -13.09 8.66 -1.16
N THR A 60 -12.60 8.93 0.04
CA THR A 60 -11.62 10.00 0.28
C THR A 60 -10.17 9.55 0.11
N ASN A 61 -9.89 8.26 0.31
CA ASN A 61 -8.53 7.72 0.28
C ASN A 61 -8.44 6.40 -0.52
N PRO A 62 -8.74 6.41 -1.83
CA PRO A 62 -8.54 5.26 -2.70
C PRO A 62 -7.05 4.95 -2.89
N LEU A 63 -6.71 3.67 -2.94
CA LEU A 63 -5.36 3.18 -3.23
C LEU A 63 -5.16 2.99 -4.73
N SER A 64 -3.91 3.11 -5.16
CA SER A 64 -3.51 2.85 -6.54
C SER A 64 -3.13 1.38 -6.73
N ARG A 65 -3.70 0.72 -7.72
CA ARG A 65 -3.28 -0.62 -8.14
C ARG A 65 -1.88 -0.56 -8.76
N ARG A 66 -0.99 -1.42 -8.29
CA ARG A 66 0.38 -1.62 -8.80
C ARG A 66 0.45 -2.97 -9.54
N ALA A 67 1.66 -3.33 -10.00
CA ALA A 67 1.91 -4.67 -10.51
C ALA A 67 1.58 -5.73 -9.45
N SER A 68 1.40 -6.97 -9.91
CA SER A 68 1.17 -8.12 -9.01
C SER A 68 -0.12 -8.09 -8.19
N GLY A 69 -1.00 -7.13 -8.44
CA GLY A 69 -2.25 -6.98 -7.68
C GLY A 69 -2.07 -6.39 -6.28
N VAL A 70 -0.93 -5.75 -6.03
CA VAL A 70 -0.72 -4.96 -4.81
C VAL A 70 -1.37 -3.58 -4.98
N TRP A 71 -2.01 -3.08 -3.94
CA TRP A 71 -2.60 -1.75 -3.86
C TRP A 71 -1.79 -0.91 -2.88
N SER A 72 -1.45 0.34 -3.22
CA SER A 72 -0.69 1.21 -2.32
C SER A 72 -1.02 2.70 -2.44
N GLY A 73 -0.71 3.45 -1.38
CA GLY A 73 -0.95 4.90 -1.26
C GLY A 73 -0.30 5.49 0.00
N PHE A 74 -0.21 6.82 0.07
CA PHE A 74 0.35 7.60 1.19
C PHE A 74 -0.65 8.69 1.61
#